data_AF-A0A941PFX5-F1
#
_entry.id   AF-A0A941PFX5-F1
#
_cell.length_a   1.000
_cell.length_b   1.000
_cell.length_c   1.000
_cell.angle_alpha   90.00
_cell.angle_beta   90.00
_cell.angle_gamma   90.00
#
_symmetry.space_group_name_H-M   'P 1'
#
loop_
_entity.id
_entity.type
_entity.pdbx_description
1 polymer ?
#
loop_
_entity_poly.entity_id
_entity_poly.type
_entity_poly.pdbx_seq_one_letter_code
_entity_poly.pdbx_strand_id
1 'polypeptide(L)'
;DTSRMQQFVSNQIAALVELAFAGSGPGARQLSLRLADKLMTDETAQSLDPLRATLKLSGDEYREGVFAWKGFLYYKWVIAEWGARMPDLARSILGARIVNAPRDDLTTINNARQRIVKVIGATMKRVQSAVGEYDTAFRYLQEGKPTAFRDFLLSAPSMFLGIGEAVGIVKHIDSFWRFRFPAGRTPMMEGAEALDILQDFELTLSGVAASEEEAVRFA
;
A
#
# COMPACT_ATOMS: atom_id res chain seq x y z
N ASP A 1 -0.16 11.86 -10.56
CA ASP A 1 0.09 11.09 -9.32
C ASP A 1 1.40 11.40 -8.62
N THR A 2 2.52 11.55 -9.35
CA THR A 2 3.85 11.81 -8.78
C THR A 2 3.90 13.02 -7.85
N SER A 3 3.27 14.14 -8.22
CA SER A 3 3.21 15.34 -7.37
C SER A 3 2.40 15.13 -6.07
N ARG A 4 1.29 14.40 -6.12
CA ARG A 4 0.46 14.06 -4.93
C ARG A 4 1.21 13.13 -3.98
N MET A 5 1.92 12.16 -4.54
CA MET A 5 2.80 11.26 -3.77
C MET A 5 3.95 12.03 -3.12
N GLN A 6 4.64 12.91 -3.86
CA GLN A 6 5.72 13.75 -3.31
C GLN A 6 5.22 14.65 -2.17
N GLN A 7 4.05 15.27 -2.31
CA GLN A 7 3.44 16.08 -1.25
C GLN A 7 3.11 15.23 0.00
N PHE A 8 2.56 14.03 -0.20
CA PHE A 8 2.29 13.10 0.89
C PHE A 8 3.57 12.73 1.65
N VAL A 9 4.61 12.32 0.91
CA VAL A 9 5.93 11.96 1.47
C VAL A 9 6.55 13.15 2.20
N SER A 10 6.47 14.34 1.62
CA SER A 10 6.96 15.57 2.26
C SER A 10 6.33 15.84 3.61
N ASN A 11 5.01 15.63 3.73
CA ASN A 11 4.31 15.77 5.00
C ASN A 11 4.73 14.71 6.03
N GLN A 12 5.04 13.48 5.60
CA GLN A 12 5.54 12.43 6.51
C GLN A 12 6.94 12.78 7.05
N ILE A 13 7.82 13.26 6.19
CA ILE A 13 9.22 13.59 6.55
C ILE A 13 9.30 14.88 7.36
N ALA A 14 8.36 15.81 7.17
CA ALA A 14 8.34 17.06 7.93
C ALA A 14 8.37 16.84 9.44
N ALA A 15 7.68 15.82 9.94
CA ALA A 15 7.68 15.49 11.35
C ALA A 15 9.04 15.00 11.88
N LEU A 16 9.89 14.37 11.04
CA LEU A 16 11.26 14.01 11.44
C LEU A 16 12.20 15.21 11.41
N VAL A 17 12.00 16.12 10.47
CA VAL A 17 12.81 17.33 10.37
C VAL A 17 12.51 18.25 11.54
N GLU A 18 11.25 18.38 11.94
CA GLU A 18 10.89 19.10 13.16
C GLU A 18 11.53 18.48 14.42
N LEU A 19 11.68 17.16 14.48
CA LEU A 19 12.34 16.46 15.59
C LEU A 19 13.86 16.63 15.56
N ALA A 20 14.50 16.39 14.41
CA ALA A 20 15.94 16.45 14.23
C ALA A 20 16.49 17.88 14.31
N PHE A 21 15.64 18.87 14.00
CA PHE A 21 15.97 20.29 14.05
C PHE A 21 15.16 21.05 15.10
N ALA A 22 14.61 20.36 16.11
CA ALA A 22 13.92 20.98 17.24
C ALA A 22 14.85 22.02 17.91
N GLY A 23 14.64 23.30 17.55
CA GLY A 23 15.54 24.42 17.87
C GLY A 23 15.88 25.35 16.70
N SER A 24 15.56 24.98 15.44
CA SER A 24 15.98 25.73 14.23
C SER A 24 14.85 26.51 13.56
N GLY A 25 14.19 27.43 14.28
CA GLY A 25 13.42 28.55 13.72
C GLY A 25 12.39 28.28 12.59
N PRO A 26 11.89 29.34 11.90
CA PRO A 26 10.87 29.25 10.86
C PRO A 26 11.26 28.46 9.60
N GLY A 27 12.52 28.01 9.48
CA GLY A 27 13.07 27.33 8.30
C GLY A 27 12.80 25.83 8.22
N ALA A 28 12.30 25.21 9.28
CA ALA A 28 12.11 23.75 9.37
C ALA A 28 11.23 23.19 8.24
N ARG A 29 10.10 23.84 7.92
CA ARG A 29 9.17 23.38 6.87
C ARG A 29 9.79 23.38 5.47
N GLN A 30 10.61 24.39 5.16
CA GLN A 30 11.27 24.50 3.84
C GLN A 30 12.42 23.48 3.73
N LEU A 31 13.07 23.16 4.85
CA LEU A 31 14.06 22.09 4.96
C LEU A 31 13.40 20.71 4.78
N SER A 32 12.22 20.48 5.35
CA SER A 32 11.43 19.26 5.17
C SER A 32 11.10 18.96 3.72
N LEU A 33 10.64 19.98 2.99
CA LEU A 33 10.33 19.85 1.56
C LEU A 33 11.58 19.49 0.76
N ARG A 34 12.72 20.12 1.04
CA ARG A 34 14.00 19.80 0.38
C ARG A 34 14.52 18.41 0.72
N LEU A 35 14.37 17.97 1.98
CA LEU A 35 14.79 16.63 2.40
C LEU A 35 13.89 15.54 1.83
N ALA A 36 12.59 15.80 1.72
CA ALA A 36 11.66 14.90 1.04
C ALA A 36 11.92 14.81 -0.46
N ASP A 37 12.16 15.95 -1.11
CA ASP A 37 12.54 15.99 -2.52
C ASP A 37 13.85 15.21 -2.75
N LYS A 38 14.86 15.41 -1.91
CA LYS A 38 16.12 14.65 -1.96
C LYS A 38 15.93 13.17 -1.65
N LEU A 39 15.14 12.80 -0.64
CA LEU A 39 14.82 11.39 -0.38
C LEU A 39 14.19 10.76 -1.63
N MET A 40 13.32 11.46 -2.33
CA MET A 40 12.62 10.92 -3.49
C MET A 40 13.47 10.90 -4.77
N THR A 41 14.47 11.77 -4.91
CA THR A 41 15.25 11.98 -6.15
C THR A 41 16.69 11.49 -6.10
N ASP A 42 17.29 11.39 -4.91
CA ASP A 42 18.67 10.98 -4.69
C ASP A 42 18.71 9.55 -4.13
N GLU A 43 19.31 8.62 -4.87
CA GLU A 43 19.50 7.22 -4.45
C GLU A 43 20.48 7.07 -3.29
N THR A 44 21.41 8.02 -3.15
CA THR A 44 22.40 8.04 -2.06
C THR A 44 21.96 8.89 -0.89
N ALA A 45 21.01 9.81 -1.11
CA ALA A 45 20.39 10.70 -0.15
C ALA A 45 21.38 11.31 0.87
N GLN A 46 22.56 11.76 0.45
CA GLN A 46 23.62 12.29 1.34
C GLN A 46 23.12 13.34 2.34
N SER A 47 22.06 14.07 1.98
CA SER A 47 21.38 15.00 2.90
C SER A 47 20.79 14.38 4.17
N LEU A 48 20.68 13.05 4.24
CA LEU A 48 20.17 12.28 5.37
C LEU A 48 21.31 11.56 6.12
N ASP A 49 22.58 11.88 5.87
CA ASP A 49 23.73 11.39 6.64
C ASP A 49 23.59 11.58 8.17
N PRO A 50 23.02 12.68 8.69
CA PRO A 50 22.74 12.79 10.13
C PRO A 50 21.84 11.66 10.64
N LEU A 51 20.83 11.27 9.87
CA LEU A 51 19.94 10.16 10.21
C LEU A 51 20.68 8.82 10.19
N ARG A 52 21.59 8.61 9.22
CA ARG A 52 22.47 7.44 9.19
C ARG A 52 23.27 7.28 10.49
N ALA A 53 23.85 8.38 10.97
CA ALA A 53 24.62 8.39 12.21
C ALA A 53 23.74 8.07 13.43
N THR A 54 22.55 8.66 13.52
CA THR A 54 21.55 8.38 14.57
C THR A 54 21.13 6.90 14.59
N LEU A 55 20.92 6.31 13.41
CA LEU A 55 20.52 4.91 13.27
C LEU A 55 21.70 3.92 13.34
N LYS A 56 22.94 4.41 13.42
CA LYS A 56 24.17 3.60 13.42
C LYS A 56 24.21 2.59 12.26
N LEU A 57 23.79 3.02 11.07
CA LEU A 57 23.79 2.19 9.87
C LEU A 57 25.15 2.27 9.16
N SER A 58 25.68 1.12 8.74
CA SER A 58 26.78 1.04 7.77
C SER A 58 26.37 1.66 6.43
N GLY A 59 27.33 1.84 5.51
CA GLY A 59 27.03 2.44 4.20
C GLY A 59 26.02 1.63 3.38
N ASP A 60 26.09 0.30 3.48
CA ASP A 60 25.22 -0.60 2.72
C ASP A 60 23.83 -0.70 3.36
N GLU A 61 23.78 -0.92 4.68
CA GLU A 61 22.53 -0.90 5.45
C GLU A 61 21.78 0.43 5.31
N TYR A 62 22.50 1.54 5.17
CA TYR A 62 21.90 2.84 4.93
C TYR A 62 21.24 2.95 3.55
N ARG A 63 21.93 2.52 2.49
CA ARG A 63 21.36 2.55 1.13
C ARG A 63 20.13 1.66 1.03
N GLU A 64 20.22 0.44 1.57
CA GLU A 64 19.10 -0.50 1.60
C GLU A 64 17.95 0.00 2.47
N GLY A 65 18.24 0.54 3.66
CA GLY A 65 17.24 1.13 4.55
C GLY A 65 16.56 2.35 3.94
N VAL A 66 17.29 3.23 3.26
CA VAL A 66 16.70 4.37 2.54
C VAL A 66 15.80 3.90 1.40
N PHE A 67 16.22 2.91 0.62
CA PHE A 67 15.37 2.28 -0.40
C PHE A 67 14.10 1.70 0.24
N ALA A 68 14.26 0.96 1.33
CA ALA A 68 13.14 0.33 2.01
C ALA A 68 12.13 1.35 2.54
N TRP A 69 12.65 2.44 3.12
CA TRP A 69 11.83 3.54 3.60
C TRP A 69 11.01 4.20 2.48
N LYS A 70 11.61 4.46 1.31
CA LYS A 70 10.90 4.97 0.13
C LYS A 70 9.76 4.03 -0.29
N GLY A 71 10.02 2.72 -0.29
CA GLY A 71 9.01 1.70 -0.59
C GLY A 71 7.80 1.77 0.34
N PHE A 72 8.05 1.80 1.66
CA PHE A 72 6.96 1.91 2.65
C PHE A 72 6.19 3.22 2.59
N LEU A 73 6.88 4.34 2.33
CA LEU A 73 6.22 5.62 2.10
C LEU A 73 5.30 5.58 0.87
N TYR A 74 5.74 4.94 -0.21
CA TYR A 74 4.91 4.69 -1.39
C TYR A 74 3.69 3.82 -1.06
N TYR A 75 3.88 2.68 -0.38
CA TYR A 75 2.76 1.80 -0.02
C TYR A 75 1.77 2.48 0.92
N LYS A 76 2.25 3.24 1.90
CA LYS A 76 1.41 4.05 2.79
C LYS A 76 0.56 5.05 2.00
N TRP A 77 1.16 5.75 1.02
CA TRP A 77 0.42 6.64 0.13
C TRP A 77 -0.63 5.89 -0.71
N VAL A 78 -0.26 4.75 -1.30
CA VAL A 78 -1.20 3.93 -2.09
C VAL A 78 -2.38 3.49 -1.24
N ILE A 79 -2.15 2.96 -0.04
CA ILE A 79 -3.20 2.53 0.89
C ILE A 79 -4.10 3.69 1.28
N ALA A 80 -3.56 4.88 1.55
CA ALA A 80 -4.37 6.05 1.89
C ALA A 80 -5.31 6.44 0.74
N GLU A 81 -4.81 6.45 -0.51
CA GLU A 81 -5.64 6.76 -1.68
C GLU A 81 -6.67 5.66 -1.97
N TRP A 82 -6.28 4.39 -1.78
CA TRP A 82 -7.10 3.23 -2.08
C TRP A 82 -8.14 2.92 -1.01
N GLY A 83 -7.78 3.09 0.26
CA GLY A 83 -8.67 2.84 1.40
C GLY A 83 -9.96 3.66 1.32
N ALA A 84 -9.87 4.90 0.82
CA ALA A 84 -11.04 5.74 0.58
C ALA A 84 -11.96 5.21 -0.54
N ARG A 85 -11.41 4.50 -1.54
CA ARG A 85 -12.14 4.00 -2.72
C ARG A 85 -12.67 2.58 -2.57
N MET A 86 -12.06 1.76 -1.71
CA MET A 86 -12.45 0.35 -1.55
C MET A 86 -13.92 0.12 -1.17
N PRO A 87 -14.55 0.91 -0.28
CA PRO A 87 -15.97 0.76 -0.01
C PRO A 87 -16.84 0.94 -1.25
N ASP A 88 -16.46 1.82 -2.16
CA ASP A 88 -17.20 2.08 -3.39
C ASP A 88 -17.02 0.95 -4.41
N LEU A 89 -15.80 0.43 -4.57
CA LEU A 89 -15.54 -0.75 -5.39
C LEU A 89 -16.34 -1.96 -4.90
N ALA A 90 -16.29 -2.24 -3.59
CA ALA A 90 -17.03 -3.33 -2.97
C ALA A 90 -18.55 -3.20 -3.20
N ARG A 91 -19.10 -2.00 -2.96
CA ARG A 91 -20.52 -1.71 -3.21
C ARG A 91 -20.87 -1.88 -4.69
N SER A 92 -19.99 -1.46 -5.58
CA SER A 92 -20.18 -1.56 -7.02
C SER A 92 -20.19 -3.01 -7.50
N ILE A 93 -19.28 -3.87 -7.01
CA ILE A 93 -19.23 -5.29 -7.34
C ILE A 93 -20.48 -6.01 -6.84
N LEU A 94 -20.86 -5.78 -5.58
CA LEU A 94 -22.05 -6.39 -4.98
C LEU A 94 -23.35 -5.93 -5.65
N GLY A 95 -23.43 -4.64 -5.99
CA GLY A 95 -24.62 -4.01 -6.56
C GLY A 95 -24.76 -4.11 -8.09
N ALA A 96 -23.83 -4.78 -8.77
CA ALA A 96 -23.88 -4.91 -10.23
C ALA A 96 -25.11 -5.72 -10.68
N ARG A 97 -25.89 -5.17 -11.62
CA ARG A 97 -27.08 -5.83 -12.15
C ARG A 97 -26.70 -6.93 -13.14
N ILE A 98 -27.22 -8.13 -12.92
CA ILE A 98 -27.09 -9.26 -13.83
C ILE A 98 -28.36 -9.42 -14.65
N VAL A 99 -28.20 -9.50 -15.96
CA VAL A 99 -29.29 -9.77 -16.90
C VAL A 99 -29.08 -11.13 -17.58
N ASN A 100 -30.18 -11.74 -18.03
CA ASN A 100 -30.22 -13.01 -18.75
C ASN A 100 -29.39 -14.16 -18.14
N ALA A 101 -29.45 -14.32 -16.82
CA ALA A 101 -28.79 -15.42 -16.12
C ALA A 101 -29.82 -16.46 -15.63
N PRO A 102 -29.58 -17.77 -15.84
CA PRO A 102 -30.27 -18.85 -15.13
C PRO A 102 -30.21 -18.67 -13.60
N ARG A 103 -31.18 -19.25 -12.89
CA ARG A 103 -31.25 -19.15 -11.42
C ARG A 103 -30.02 -19.73 -10.72
N ASP A 104 -29.48 -20.83 -11.23
CA ASP A 104 -28.31 -21.50 -10.66
C ASP A 104 -27.06 -20.60 -10.81
N ASP A 105 -26.89 -19.98 -11.98
CA ASP A 105 -25.81 -19.03 -12.25
C ASP A 105 -25.89 -17.80 -11.34
N LEU A 106 -27.10 -17.27 -11.10
CA LEU A 106 -27.29 -16.15 -10.17
C LEU A 106 -26.80 -16.48 -8.75
N THR A 107 -27.02 -17.72 -8.29
CA THR A 107 -26.55 -18.17 -6.98
C THR A 107 -25.02 -18.21 -6.94
N THR A 108 -24.41 -18.78 -7.98
CA THR A 108 -22.95 -18.85 -8.14
C THR A 108 -22.32 -17.45 -8.18
N ILE A 109 -22.88 -16.54 -8.99
CA ILE A 109 -22.43 -15.14 -9.11
C ILE A 109 -22.49 -14.42 -7.76
N ASN A 110 -23.60 -14.54 -7.02
CA ASN A 110 -23.76 -13.88 -5.74
C ASN A 110 -22.73 -14.38 -4.71
N ASN A 111 -22.47 -15.68 -4.69
CA ASN A 111 -21.45 -16.27 -3.82
C ASN A 111 -20.04 -15.79 -4.21
N ALA A 112 -19.71 -15.75 -5.50
CA ALA A 112 -18.41 -15.28 -5.98
C ALA A 112 -18.15 -13.81 -5.60
N ARG A 113 -19.13 -12.91 -5.81
CA ARG A 113 -18.99 -11.50 -5.42
C ARG A 113 -18.73 -11.31 -3.94
N GLN A 114 -19.43 -12.06 -3.08
CA GLN A 114 -19.20 -12.00 -1.63
C GLN A 114 -17.80 -12.47 -1.26
N ARG A 115 -17.32 -13.57 -1.87
CA ARG A 115 -15.96 -14.07 -1.66
C ARG A 115 -14.91 -13.07 -2.12
N ILE A 116 -15.04 -12.53 -3.32
CA ILE A 116 -14.12 -11.52 -3.89
C ILE A 116 -14.00 -10.31 -2.96
N VAL A 117 -15.13 -9.70 -2.56
CA VAL A 117 -15.11 -8.53 -1.68
C VAL A 117 -14.49 -8.87 -0.32
N LYS A 118 -14.80 -10.05 0.23
CA LYS A 118 -14.21 -10.52 1.50
C LYS A 118 -12.70 -10.68 1.38
N VAL A 119 -12.21 -11.31 0.32
CA VAL A 119 -10.77 -11.55 0.10
C VAL A 119 -10.04 -10.22 -0.14
N ILE A 120 -10.54 -9.35 -1.03
CA ILE A 120 -9.97 -8.00 -1.23
C ILE A 120 -9.87 -7.26 0.11
N GLY A 121 -10.93 -7.28 0.92
CA GLY A 121 -10.94 -6.65 2.24
C GLY A 121 -9.89 -7.24 3.19
N ALA A 122 -9.71 -8.56 3.19
CA ALA A 122 -8.69 -9.24 3.99
C ALA A 122 -7.27 -8.88 3.52
N THR A 123 -7.01 -8.94 2.22
CA THR A 123 -5.73 -8.56 1.60
C THR A 123 -5.36 -7.12 1.96
N MET A 124 -6.30 -6.17 1.84
CA MET A 124 -6.04 -4.77 2.18
C MET A 124 -5.76 -4.57 3.68
N LYS A 125 -6.45 -5.31 4.57
CA LYS A 125 -6.16 -5.27 6.02
C LYS A 125 -4.75 -5.78 6.34
N ARG A 126 -4.28 -6.82 5.65
CA ARG A 126 -2.90 -7.33 5.82
C ARG A 126 -1.86 -6.28 5.42
N VAL A 127 -2.04 -5.68 4.24
CA VAL A 127 -1.17 -4.60 3.76
C VAL A 127 -1.20 -3.39 4.71
N GLN A 128 -2.36 -3.04 5.26
CA GLN A 128 -2.47 -2.00 6.30
C GLN A 128 -1.72 -2.37 7.58
N SER A 129 -1.76 -3.64 8.00
CA SER A 129 -1.02 -4.11 9.18
C SER A 129 0.49 -3.97 8.98
N ALA A 130 1.00 -4.41 7.84
CA ALA A 130 2.41 -4.29 7.49
C ALA A 130 2.89 -2.83 7.47
N VAL A 131 2.08 -1.92 6.91
CA VAL A 131 2.38 -0.48 6.96
C VAL A 131 2.21 0.11 8.38
N GLY A 132 1.38 -0.50 9.22
CA GLY A 132 1.24 -0.15 10.64
C GLY A 132 2.50 -0.43 11.46
N GLU A 133 3.30 -1.44 11.09
CA GLU A 133 4.61 -1.71 11.70
C GLU A 133 5.59 -0.57 11.44
N TYR A 134 5.62 -0.06 10.19
CA TYR A 134 6.35 1.17 9.85
C TYR A 134 5.89 2.35 10.73
N ASP A 135 4.58 2.58 10.83
CA ASP A 135 4.05 3.72 11.62
C ASP A 135 4.42 3.64 13.10
N THR A 136 4.47 2.42 13.64
CA THR A 136 4.89 2.17 15.02
C THR A 136 6.39 2.42 15.19
N ALA A 137 7.21 1.88 14.31
CA ALA A 137 8.66 2.06 14.34
C ALA A 137 9.06 3.53 14.17
N PHE A 138 8.37 4.25 13.27
CA PHE A 138 8.55 5.68 13.05
C PHE A 138 8.16 6.52 14.27
N ARG A 139 7.06 6.17 14.96
CA ARG A 139 6.69 6.83 16.22
C ARG A 139 7.77 6.67 17.29
N TYR A 140 8.37 5.49 17.40
CA TYR A 140 9.49 5.29 18.33
C TYR A 140 10.71 6.13 17.99
N LEU A 141 11.00 6.33 16.70
CA LEU A 141 12.04 7.28 16.30
C LEU A 141 11.71 8.71 16.77
N GLN A 142 10.46 9.14 16.66
CA GLN A 142 10.01 10.45 17.18
C GLN A 142 10.12 10.57 18.70
N GLU A 143 10.01 9.46 19.43
CA GLU A 143 10.22 9.42 20.88
C GLU A 143 11.71 9.31 21.28
N GLY A 144 12.64 9.40 20.33
CA GLY A 144 14.07 9.28 20.57
C GLY A 144 14.57 7.84 20.77
N LYS A 145 13.81 6.84 20.31
CA LYS A 145 14.16 5.41 20.34
C LYS A 145 14.48 4.92 18.92
N PRO A 146 15.68 5.23 18.38
CA PRO A 146 16.01 4.98 16.97
C PRO A 146 16.13 3.50 16.61
N THR A 147 16.40 2.62 17.58
CA THR A 147 16.64 1.18 17.34
C THR A 147 15.45 0.50 16.67
N ALA A 148 14.22 0.80 17.10
CA ALA A 148 13.02 0.19 16.50
C ALA A 148 12.88 0.55 15.00
N PHE A 149 13.20 1.78 14.63
CA PHE A 149 13.19 2.21 13.24
C PHE A 149 14.32 1.60 12.43
N ARG A 150 15.52 1.51 13.02
CA ARG A 150 16.66 0.81 12.42
C ARG A 150 16.30 -0.65 12.10
N ASP A 151 15.80 -1.39 13.08
CA ASP A 151 15.49 -2.81 12.95
C ASP A 151 14.38 -3.03 11.91
N PHE A 152 13.37 -2.14 11.90
CA PHE A 152 12.36 -2.12 10.85
C PHE A 152 12.97 -1.93 9.45
N LEU A 153 13.86 -0.96 9.25
CA LEU A 153 14.46 -0.73 7.93
C LEU A 153 15.26 -1.93 7.42
N LEU A 154 15.89 -2.69 8.32
CA LEU A 154 16.67 -3.87 7.98
C LEU A 154 15.79 -5.09 7.69
N SER A 155 14.62 -5.23 8.31
CA SER A 155 13.69 -6.33 8.05
C SER A 155 12.73 -6.05 6.90
N ALA A 156 12.44 -4.77 6.63
CA ALA A 156 11.49 -4.29 5.63
C ALA A 156 11.61 -4.92 4.22
N PRO A 157 12.81 -5.19 3.67
CA PRO A 157 12.93 -5.81 2.34
C PRO A 157 12.15 -7.12 2.19
N SER A 158 12.09 -7.93 3.25
CA SER A 158 11.35 -9.21 3.24
C SER A 158 9.84 -9.05 3.02
N MET A 159 9.29 -7.87 3.32
CA MET A 159 7.85 -7.59 3.24
C MET A 159 7.43 -7.11 1.83
N PHE A 160 8.36 -6.70 0.98
CA PHE A 160 8.02 -6.05 -0.29
C PHE A 160 7.32 -6.94 -1.30
N LEU A 161 7.71 -8.21 -1.36
CA LEU A 161 7.08 -9.14 -2.28
C LEU A 161 5.58 -9.28 -1.97
N GLY A 162 5.25 -9.62 -0.72
CA GLY A 162 3.86 -9.80 -0.28
C GLY A 162 3.03 -8.53 -0.40
N ILE A 163 3.56 -7.38 0.06
CA ILE A 163 2.84 -6.09 -0.07
C ILE A 163 2.67 -5.72 -1.54
N GLY A 164 3.71 -5.89 -2.35
CA GLY A 164 3.71 -5.56 -3.78
C GLY A 164 2.69 -6.36 -4.57
N GLU A 165 2.65 -7.68 -4.38
CA GLU A 165 1.68 -8.58 -5.01
C GLU A 165 0.25 -8.25 -4.59
N ALA A 166 0.01 -8.14 -3.28
CA ALA A 166 -1.29 -7.82 -2.71
C ALA A 166 -1.83 -6.48 -3.26
N VAL A 167 -0.99 -5.44 -3.27
CA VAL A 167 -1.34 -4.14 -3.85
C VAL A 167 -1.59 -4.28 -5.34
N GLY A 168 -0.69 -4.92 -6.09
CA GLY A 168 -0.77 -5.07 -7.55
C GLY A 168 -2.04 -5.75 -8.04
N ILE A 169 -2.54 -6.74 -7.30
CA ILE A 169 -3.77 -7.45 -7.64
C ILE A 169 -5.01 -6.61 -7.34
N VAL A 170 -5.04 -5.94 -6.19
CA VAL A 170 -6.16 -5.05 -5.84
C VAL A 170 -6.19 -3.85 -6.81
N LYS A 171 -5.04 -3.19 -7.03
CA LYS A 171 -4.52 -2.75 -8.36
C LYS A 171 -5.39 -3.02 -9.57
N HIS A 172 -5.15 -4.22 -10.07
CA HIS A 172 -5.67 -4.73 -11.31
C HIS A 172 -7.19 -4.78 -11.29
N ILE A 173 -7.79 -5.30 -10.21
CA ILE A 173 -9.24 -5.44 -10.07
C ILE A 173 -9.96 -4.09 -10.11
N ASP A 174 -9.52 -3.08 -9.33
CA ASP A 174 -10.13 -1.74 -9.36
C ASP A 174 -10.03 -1.12 -10.76
N SER A 175 -8.85 -1.22 -11.37
CA SER A 175 -8.58 -0.61 -12.67
C SER A 175 -9.44 -1.22 -13.77
N PHE A 176 -9.51 -2.56 -13.81
CA PHE A 176 -10.39 -3.28 -14.73
C PHE A 176 -11.86 -2.90 -14.49
N TRP A 177 -12.32 -2.95 -13.24
CA TRP A 177 -13.71 -2.72 -12.90
C TRP A 177 -14.17 -1.32 -13.30
N ARG A 178 -13.35 -0.30 -13.04
CA ARG A 178 -13.65 1.09 -13.39
C ARG A 178 -13.57 1.37 -14.88
N PHE A 179 -12.69 0.67 -15.59
CA PHE A 179 -12.63 0.75 -17.05
C PHE A 179 -13.90 0.16 -17.67
N ARG A 180 -14.34 -1.02 -17.20
CA ARG A 180 -15.55 -1.70 -17.69
C ARG A 180 -16.84 -1.01 -17.25
N PHE A 181 -16.87 -0.44 -16.05
CA PHE A 181 -18.02 0.23 -15.45
C PHE A 181 -17.61 1.63 -14.93
N PRO A 182 -17.62 2.65 -15.80
CA PRO A 182 -17.32 4.01 -15.39
C PRO A 182 -18.28 4.53 -14.31
N ALA A 183 -17.77 5.43 -13.47
CA ALA A 183 -18.53 6.01 -12.37
C ALA A 183 -19.83 6.70 -12.83
N GLY A 184 -20.84 6.71 -11.96
CA GLY A 184 -22.12 7.40 -12.20
C GLY A 184 -23.19 6.55 -12.90
N ARG A 185 -22.91 5.29 -13.23
CA ARG A 185 -23.91 4.32 -13.72
C ARG A 185 -23.88 3.05 -12.88
N THR A 186 -25.05 2.42 -12.71
CA THR A 186 -25.10 1.07 -12.12
C THR A 186 -24.42 0.09 -13.08
N PRO A 187 -23.40 -0.67 -12.65
CA PRO A 187 -22.81 -1.71 -13.47
C PRO A 187 -23.88 -2.70 -13.94
N MET A 188 -23.85 -3.07 -15.22
CA MET A 188 -24.78 -4.04 -15.80
C MET A 188 -24.01 -4.95 -16.76
N MET A 189 -24.22 -6.26 -16.62
CA MET A 189 -23.55 -7.28 -17.42
C MET A 189 -24.42 -8.53 -17.58
N GLU A 190 -24.16 -9.28 -18.65
CA GLU A 190 -24.82 -10.56 -18.94
C GLU A 190 -24.36 -11.65 -17.96
N GLY A 191 -25.19 -12.68 -17.74
CA GLY A 191 -24.89 -13.78 -16.83
C GLY A 191 -23.57 -14.49 -17.12
N ALA A 192 -23.33 -14.85 -18.39
CA ALA A 192 -22.10 -15.51 -18.80
C ALA A 192 -20.86 -14.60 -18.60
N GLU A 193 -20.96 -13.32 -18.99
CA GLU A 193 -19.89 -12.34 -18.78
C GLU A 193 -19.56 -12.17 -17.29
N ALA A 194 -20.58 -12.18 -16.43
CA ALA A 194 -20.39 -12.08 -14.99
C ALA A 194 -19.63 -13.28 -14.41
N LEU A 195 -19.96 -14.49 -14.86
CA LEU A 195 -19.26 -15.69 -14.43
C LEU A 195 -17.78 -15.63 -14.82
N ASP A 196 -17.48 -15.29 -16.07
CA ASP A 196 -16.11 -15.20 -16.58
C ASP A 196 -15.28 -14.18 -15.79
N ILE A 197 -15.78 -12.95 -15.63
CA ILE A 197 -15.08 -11.88 -14.91
C ILE A 197 -14.85 -12.24 -13.45
N LEU A 198 -15.87 -12.76 -12.77
CA LEU A 198 -15.77 -13.08 -11.35
C LEU A 198 -14.86 -14.29 -11.11
N GLN A 199 -14.88 -15.28 -12.00
CA GLN A 199 -13.96 -16.41 -11.94
C GLN A 199 -12.50 -15.98 -12.12
N ASP A 200 -12.22 -15.07 -13.07
CA ASP A 200 -10.88 -14.52 -13.26
C ASP A 200 -10.38 -13.75 -12.02
N PHE A 201 -11.27 -12.97 -11.39
CA PHE A 201 -10.97 -12.31 -10.13
C PHE A 201 -10.68 -13.30 -9.00
N GLU A 202 -11.46 -14.37 -8.89
CA GLU A 202 -11.22 -15.41 -7.89
C GLU A 202 -9.88 -16.11 -8.11
N LEU A 203 -9.53 -16.47 -9.35
CA LEU A 203 -8.24 -17.06 -9.69
C LEU A 203 -7.07 -16.13 -9.33
N THR A 204 -7.19 -14.85 -9.70
CA THR A 204 -6.17 -13.84 -9.39
C THR A 204 -5.99 -13.67 -7.88
N LEU A 205 -7.07 -13.65 -7.11
CA LEU A 205 -7.04 -13.50 -5.66
C LEU A 205 -6.55 -14.77 -4.93
N SER A 206 -6.84 -15.95 -5.47
CA SER A 206 -6.35 -17.23 -4.94
C SER A 206 -4.83 -17.37 -5.00
N GLY A 207 -4.19 -16.79 -6.03
CA GLY A 207 -2.73 -16.77 -6.14
C GLY A 207 -2.04 -16.11 -4.94
N VAL A 208 -2.62 -15.03 -4.41
CA VAL A 208 -2.10 -14.31 -3.24
C VAL A 208 -2.26 -15.13 -1.96
N ALA A 209 -3.41 -15.79 -1.80
CA ALA A 209 -3.64 -16.59 -0.61
C ALA A 209 -2.68 -17.79 -0.52
N ALA A 210 -2.34 -18.39 -1.67
CA ALA A 210 -1.41 -19.52 -1.74
C ALA A 210 0.06 -19.11 -1.53
N SER A 211 0.52 -18.01 -2.15
CA SER A 211 1.90 -17.53 -1.97
C SER A 211 2.17 -17.11 -0.52
N GLU A 212 1.17 -16.56 0.15
CA GLU A 212 1.25 -16.19 1.57
C GLU A 212 1.27 -17.43 2.50
N GLU A 213 0.47 -18.47 2.24
CA GLU A 213 0.52 -19.72 3.01
C GLU A 213 1.88 -20.42 2.90
N GLU A 214 2.52 -20.36 1.73
CA GLU A 214 3.86 -20.87 1.54
C GLU A 214 4.91 -20.03 2.27
N ALA A 215 4.83 -18.70 2.20
CA ALA A 215 5.75 -17.80 2.92
C ALA A 215 5.71 -18.01 4.45
N VAL A 216 4.55 -18.28 5.03
CA VAL A 216 4.40 -18.57 6.47
C VAL A 216 4.92 -19.97 6.83
N ARG A 217 4.91 -20.94 5.91
CA ARG A 217 5.44 -22.29 6.17
C ARG A 217 6.97 -22.38 6.17
N PHE A 218 7.64 -21.41 5.56
CA PHE A 218 9.10 -21.38 5.43
C PHE A 218 9.78 -20.29 6.26
N ALA A 219 9.01 -19.51 7.04
CA ALA A 219 9.49 -18.53 8.03
C ALA A 219 9.47 -19.12 9.45
#